data_AF-A0A450T005-F1
#
_entry.id   AF-A0A450T005-F1
#
_cell.length_a   1.000
_cell.length_b   1.000
_cell.length_c   1.000
_cell.angle_alpha   90.00
_cell.angle_beta   90.00
_cell.angle_gamma   90.00
#
_symmetry.space_group_name_H-M   'P 1'
#
loop_
_entity.id
_entity.type
_entity.pdbx_description
1 polymer ?
#
loop_
_entity_poly.entity_id
_entity_poly.type
_entity_poly.pdbx_seq_one_letter_code
_entity_poly.pdbx_strand_id
1 'polypeptide(L)' 'MSKLDFAKEKITYLKFWLGIMVAVGITLMGWFLSNFRSAHWLLVAAAVLALLAIGFGGYAIHTRIEKRIASIEEL' A
#
# COMPACT_ATOMS: atom_id res chain seq x y z
N MET A 1 23.91 15.69 -3.86
CA MET A 1 22.91 15.46 -2.80
C MET A 1 23.56 14.64 -1.71
N SER A 2 23.32 14.99 -0.44
CA SER A 2 23.84 14.20 0.68
C SER A 2 23.13 12.84 0.74
N LYS A 3 23.76 11.85 1.37
CA LYS A 3 23.13 10.53 1.60
C LYS A 3 21.79 10.66 2.34
N LEU A 4 21.68 11.67 3.21
CA LEU A 4 20.47 12.01 3.96
C LEU A 4 19.34 12.53 3.06
N ASP A 5 19.64 13.42 2.12
CA ASP A 5 18.64 13.98 1.20
C ASP A 5 18.01 12.88 0.33
N PHE A 6 18.85 11.97 -0.19
CA PHE A 6 18.39 10.83 -0.98
C PHE A 6 17.52 9.86 -0.17
N ALA A 7 17.85 9.64 1.11
CA ALA A 7 17.07 8.79 1.98
C ALA A 7 15.69 9.40 2.28
N LYS A 8 15.62 10.71 2.52
CA LYS A 8 14.36 11.46 2.70
C LYS A 8 13.49 11.40 1.45
N GLU A 9 14.07 11.58 0.26
CA GLU A 9 13.33 11.51 -1.00
C GLU A 9 12.73 10.11 -1.23
N LYS A 10 13.49 9.04 -0.93
CA LYS A 10 12.95 7.67 -0.98
C LYS A 10 11.79 7.43 -0.01
N ILE A 11 11.86 7.99 1.20
CA ILE A 11 10.75 7.89 2.17
C ILE A 11 9.52 8.61 1.62
N THR A 12 9.67 9.81 1.06
CA THR A 12 8.55 10.55 0.44
C THR A 12 7.92 9.77 -0.70
N TYR A 13 8.74 9.17 -1.57
CA TYR A 13 8.26 8.32 -2.65
C TYR A 13 7.49 7.09 -2.14
N LEU A 14 7.98 6.43 -1.09
CA LEU A 14 7.27 5.30 -0.48
C LEU A 14 5.95 5.73 0.18
N LYS A 15 5.90 6.89 0.84
CA LYS A 15 4.66 7.45 1.40
C LYS A 15 3.62 7.74 0.33
N PHE A 16 4.06 8.27 -0.82
CA PHE A 16 3.18 8.48 -1.97
C PHE A 16 2.55 7.17 -2.46
N TRP A 17 3.34 6.11 -2.63
CA TRP A 17 2.83 4.80 -3.02
C TRP A 17 1.93 4.16 -1.97
N LEU A 18 2.22 4.36 -0.68
CA LEU A 18 1.35 3.92 0.41
C LEU A 18 -0.02 4.58 0.30
N GLY A 19 -0.06 5.89 0.03
CA GLY A 19 -1.30 6.63 -0.20
C GLY A 19 -2.11 6.07 -1.39
N ILE A 20 -1.44 5.79 -2.52
CA ILE A 20 -2.09 5.16 -3.68
C ILE A 20 -2.66 3.78 -3.31
N MET A 21 -1.90 2.95 -2.60
CA MET A 21 -2.37 1.63 -2.16
C MET A 21 -3.63 1.73 -1.30
N VAL A 22 -3.68 2.69 -0.36
CA VAL A 22 -4.87 2.94 0.46
C VAL A 22 -6.05 3.37 -0.39
N ALA A 23 -5.85 4.32 -1.32
CA ALA A 23 -6.92 4.78 -2.20
C ALA A 23 -7.51 3.65 -3.05
N VAL A 24 -6.65 2.84 -3.68
CA VAL A 24 -7.07 1.67 -4.46
C VAL A 24 -7.80 0.64 -3.58
N GLY A 25 -7.30 0.41 -2.37
CA GLY A 25 -7.94 -0.48 -1.40
C GLY A 25 -9.35 -0.02 -1.02
N ILE A 26 -9.54 1.26 -0.73
CA ILE A 26 -10.87 1.84 -0.43
C ILE A 26 -11.81 1.72 -1.63
N THR A 27 -11.34 2.03 -2.83
CA THR A 27 -12.15 1.91 -4.06
C THR A 27 -12.59 0.47 -4.30
N LEU A 28 -11.66 -0.48 -4.20
CA LEU A 28 -11.97 -1.90 -4.40
C LEU A 28 -12.91 -2.44 -3.32
N MET A 29 -12.72 -2.01 -2.06
CA MET A 29 -13.62 -2.36 -0.96
C MET A 29 -15.03 -1.82 -1.21
N GLY A 30 -15.16 -0.57 -1.66
CA GLY A 30 -16.45 0.01 -2.02
C GLY A 30 -17.15 -0.74 -3.15
N TRP A 31 -16.41 -1.13 -4.19
CA TRP A 31 -16.93 -1.97 -5.26
C TRP A 31 -17.39 -3.33 -4.74
N PHE A 32 -16.57 -3.99 -3.91
CA PHE A 32 -16.86 -5.30 -3.32
C PHE A 32 -18.16 -5.26 -2.50
N LEU A 33 -18.29 -4.32 -1.57
CA LEU A 33 -19.48 -4.19 -0.72
C LEU A 33 -20.76 -3.89 -1.53
N SER A 34 -20.63 -3.20 -2.66
CA SER A 34 -21.76 -2.86 -3.53
C SER A 34 -22.18 -4.01 -4.45
N ASN A 35 -21.28 -4.93 -4.77
CA ASN A 35 -21.50 -5.92 -5.84
C ASN A 35 -21.38 -7.39 -5.39
N PHE A 36 -20.97 -7.69 -4.15
CA PHE A 36 -20.67 -9.08 -3.74
C PHE A 36 -21.84 -10.08 -3.88
N ARG A 37 -23.09 -9.61 -3.85
CA ARG A 37 -24.28 -10.47 -3.97
C ARG A 37 -24.69 -10.74 -5.42
N SER A 38 -24.38 -9.82 -6.33
CA SER A 38 -24.82 -9.86 -7.73
C SER A 38 -23.69 -10.21 -8.70
N ALA A 39 -22.44 -10.00 -8.30
CA ALA A 39 -21.26 -10.29 -9.11
C ALA A 39 -21.02 -11.80 -9.24
N HIS A 40 -20.43 -12.19 -10.37
CA HIS A 40 -19.96 -13.56 -10.58
C HIS A 40 -18.95 -13.95 -9.50
N TRP A 41 -19.02 -15.17 -8.98
CA TRP A 41 -18.19 -15.64 -7.85
C TRP A 41 -16.68 -15.50 -8.09
N LEU A 42 -16.22 -15.66 -9.35
CA LEU A 42 -14.82 -15.42 -9.74
C LEU A 42 -14.37 -13.97 -9.48
N LEU A 43 -15.24 -12.99 -9.73
CA LEU A 43 -14.92 -11.58 -9.49
C LEU A 43 -14.85 -11.28 -7.98
N VAL A 44 -15.73 -11.91 -7.20
CA VAL A 44 -15.70 -11.82 -5.73
C VAL A 44 -14.39 -12.41 -5.20
N ALA A 45 -13.99 -13.59 -5.66
CA ALA A 45 -12.73 -14.23 -5.29
C ALA A 45 -11.51 -13.37 -5.69
N ALA A 46 -11.50 -12.84 -6.91
CA ALA A 46 -10.45 -11.95 -7.39
C ALA A 46 -10.35 -10.66 -6.56
N ALA A 47 -11.49 -10.07 -6.19
CA ALA A 47 -11.52 -8.88 -5.35
C ALA A 47 -10.97 -9.15 -3.94
N VAL A 48 -11.29 -10.30 -3.34
CA VAL A 48 -10.71 -10.71 -2.05
C VAL A 48 -9.20 -10.88 -2.16
N LEU A 49 -8.71 -11.58 -3.18
CA LEU A 49 -7.28 -11.77 -3.40
C LEU A 49 -6.55 -10.43 -3.63
N ALA A 50 -7.15 -9.53 -4.40
CA ALA A 50 -6.60 -8.20 -4.64
C ALA A 50 -6.58 -7.35 -3.36
N LEU A 51 -7.62 -7.40 -2.52
CA LEU A 51 -7.62 -6.73 -1.22
C LEU A 51 -6.53 -7.25 -0.29
N LEU A 52 -6.31 -8.57 -0.26
CA LEU A 52 -5.19 -9.17 0.50
C LEU A 52 -3.83 -8.71 -0.04
N ALA A 53 -3.67 -8.68 -1.36
CA ALA A 53 -2.43 -8.22 -1.99
C ALA A 53 -2.16 -6.72 -1.71
N ILE A 54 -3.19 -5.87 -1.75
CA ILE A 54 -3.10 -4.45 -1.41
C ILE A 54 -2.72 -4.28 0.07
N GLY A 55 -3.37 -5.02 0.97
CA GLY A 55 -3.06 -5.00 2.40
C GLY A 55 -1.60 -5.40 2.67
N PHE A 56 -1.14 -6.49 2.05
CA PHE A 56 0.25 -6.94 2.16
C PHE A 56 1.23 -5.93 1.56
N GLY A 57 0.91 -5.35 0.39
CA GLY A 57 1.71 -4.32 -0.25
C GLY A 57 1.84 -3.06 0.61
N GLY A 58 0.74 -2.60 1.22
CA GLY A 58 0.73 -1.50 2.17
C GLY A 58 1.60 -1.77 3.40
N TYR A 59 1.48 -2.96 3.99
CA TYR A 59 2.32 -3.39 5.11
C TYR A 59 3.82 -3.45 4.73
N ALA A 60 4.15 -3.98 3.56
CA ALA A 60 5.53 -4.05 3.06
C ALA A 60 6.12 -2.66 2.82
N ILE A 61 5.33 -1.70 2.30
CA ILE A 61 5.77 -0.32 2.13
C ILE A 61 5.97 0.36 3.48
N HIS A 62 5.03 0.18 4.40
CA HIS A 62 5.10 0.75 5.75
C HIS A 62 6.37 0.27 6.49
N THR A 63 6.62 -1.03 6.53
CA THR A 63 7.83 -1.59 7.16
C THR A 63 9.12 -1.12 6.48
N ARG A 64 9.12 -0.89 5.17
CA ARG A 64 10.26 -0.30 4.45
C ARG A 64 10.50 1.16 4.83
N ILE A 65 9.44 1.93 5.08
CA ILE A 65 9.55 3.32 5.54
C ILE A 65 10.17 3.34 6.93
N GLU A 66 9.65 2.53 7.87
CA GLU A 66 10.17 2.47 9.24
C GLU A 66 11.66 2.10 9.28
N LYS A 67 12.06 1.05 8.56
CA LYS A 67 13.46 0.63 8.48
C LYS A 67 14.37 1.74 7.93
N ARG A 68 13.88 2.52 6.96
CA ARG A 68 14.64 3.66 6.41
C ARG A 68 14.75 4.82 7.39
N ILE A 69 13.69 5.09 8.15
CA ILE A 69 13.72 6.12 9.20
C ILE A 69 14.72 5.73 10.28
N ALA A 70 14.67 4.50 10.79
CA ALA A 70 15.61 3.99 11.78
C ALA A 70 17.08 4.11 11.31
N SER A 71 17.36 3.75 10.05
CA SER A 71 18.71 3.86 9.50
C SER A 71 19.23 5.30 9.35
N ILE A 72 18.34 6.30 9.34
CA ILE A 72 18.71 7.72 9.33
C ILE A 72 18.96 8.21 10.75
N GLU A 73 18.21 7.71 11.73
CA GLU A 73 18.36 8.07 13.15
C GLU A 73 19.68 7.55 13.74
N GLU A 74 20.20 6.43 13.24
CA GLU A 74 21.50 5.86 13.62
C GLU A 74 22.72 6.55 13.00
N LEU A 75 22.53 7.51 12.06
CA LEU A 75 23.58 8.24 11.34
C LEU A 75 23.81 9.65 11.90
#